data_AF-A0AAN4Z543-F1
#
_entry.id   AF-A0AAN4Z543-F1
#
_cell.length_a   1.000
_cell.length_b   1.000
_cell.length_c   1.000
_cell.angle_alpha   90.00
_cell.angle_beta   90.00
_cell.angle_gamma   90.00
#
_symmetry.space_group_name_H-M   'P 1'
#
loop_
_entity.id
_entity.type
_entity.pdbx_description
1 polymer ?
#
loop_
_entity_poly.entity_id
_entity_poly.type
_entity_poly.pdbx_seq_one_letter_code
_entity_poly.pdbx_strand_id
1 'polypeptide(L)'
;EHGPYILDTKTGTLRYNDFSWNQYSNVLYIESPGNVGFSRVNKTNHAINDTQVAAMNMRALEEFMTRVHPRYVNRDFFITGESYAGTYIPYLTVAILTGLENGTFTNANFKGIAMGNAAMDGFSRTIAPLLQLWSMGSIPQK
;
A
#
# COMPACT_ATOMS: atom_id res chain seq x y z
N GLU A 1 -8.67 -8.92 -4.32
CA GLU A 1 -7.87 -8.46 -5.47
C GLU A 1 -6.86 -9.55 -5.85
N HIS A 2 -5.57 -9.39 -5.57
CA HIS A 2 -4.51 -10.30 -6.00
C HIS A 2 -4.03 -11.29 -4.93
N GLY A 3 -4.79 -11.45 -3.84
CA GLY A 3 -4.51 -12.41 -2.76
C GLY A 3 -4.76 -13.86 -3.17
N PRO A 4 -4.24 -14.84 -2.40
CA PRO A 4 -4.28 -16.27 -2.73
C PRO A 4 -5.69 -16.86 -2.71
N TYR A 5 -6.62 -16.20 -2.01
CA TYR A 5 -8.00 -16.64 -1.86
C TYR A 5 -8.97 -15.53 -2.24
N ILE A 6 -10.12 -15.93 -2.78
CA ILE A 6 -11.27 -15.07 -3.02
C ILE A 6 -12.42 -15.60 -2.17
N LEU A 7 -13.06 -14.70 -1.43
CA LEU A 7 -14.28 -14.99 -0.67
C LEU A 7 -15.47 -15.05 -1.63
N ASP A 8 -16.17 -16.18 -1.65
CA ASP A 8 -17.51 -16.26 -2.20
C ASP A 8 -18.49 -15.70 -1.16
N THR A 9 -19.04 -14.53 -1.44
CA THR A 9 -19.95 -13.81 -0.53
C THR A 9 -21.31 -14.48 -0.39
N LYS A 10 -21.69 -15.40 -1.29
CA LYS A 10 -22.96 -16.13 -1.20
C LYS A 10 -22.85 -17.33 -0.27
N THR A 11 -21.73 -18.05 -0.36
CA THR A 11 -21.51 -19.30 0.39
C THR A 11 -20.67 -19.08 1.65
N GLY A 12 -19.97 -17.95 1.77
CA GLY A 12 -19.01 -17.68 2.84
C GLY A 12 -17.72 -18.50 2.71
N THR A 13 -17.52 -19.21 1.60
CA THR A 13 -16.35 -20.09 1.42
C THR A 13 -15.21 -19.37 0.73
N LEU A 14 -13.98 -19.83 0.98
CA LEU A 14 -12.79 -19.37 0.28
C LEU A 14 -12.47 -20.31 -0.88
N ARG A 15 -12.21 -19.74 -2.05
CA ARG A 15 -11.65 -20.46 -3.20
C ARG A 15 -10.28 -19.93 -3.56
N TYR A 16 -9.44 -20.78 -4.16
CA TYR A 16 -8.14 -20.38 -4.67
C TYR A 16 -8.28 -19.34 -5.79
N ASN A 17 -7.30 -18.44 -5.85
CA ASN A 17 -7.13 -17.48 -6.92
C ASN A 17 -5.98 -17.91 -7.84
N ASP A 18 -6.33 -18.37 -9.04
CA ASP A 18 -5.36 -18.83 -10.03
C ASP A 18 -4.45 -17.71 -10.57
N PHE A 19 -4.78 -16.45 -10.29
CA PHE A 19 -4.02 -15.26 -10.70
C PHE A 19 -3.40 -14.51 -9.52
N SER A 20 -3.20 -15.19 -8.38
CA SER A 20 -2.61 -14.52 -7.22
C SER A 20 -1.15 -14.17 -7.43
N TRP A 21 -0.76 -12.99 -6.97
CA TRP A 21 0.64 -12.54 -7.01
C TRP A 21 1.57 -13.40 -6.17
N ASN A 22 1.06 -14.14 -5.18
CA ASN A 22 1.89 -15.01 -4.35
C ASN A 22 2.40 -16.26 -5.09
N GLN A 23 1.95 -16.52 -6.33
CA GLN A 23 2.51 -17.56 -7.19
C GLN A 23 3.96 -17.25 -7.63
N TYR A 24 4.32 -15.96 -7.68
CA TYR A 24 5.62 -15.50 -8.18
C TYR A 24 6.37 -14.61 -7.18
N SER A 25 5.78 -14.33 -6.02
CA SER A 25 6.34 -13.42 -5.03
C SER A 25 5.92 -13.77 -3.60
N ASN A 26 6.63 -13.22 -2.61
CA ASN A 26 6.13 -13.19 -1.23
C ASN A 26 5.37 -11.88 -1.06
N VAL A 27 4.07 -11.94 -0.76
CA VAL A 27 3.22 -10.74 -0.65
C VAL A 27 2.90 -10.49 0.81
N LEU A 28 3.27 -9.31 1.31
CA LEU A 28 2.92 -8.82 2.65
C LEU A 28 1.81 -7.78 2.53
N TYR A 29 0.65 -8.07 3.12
CA TYR A 29 -0.47 -7.12 3.22
C TYR A 29 -0.40 -6.41 4.58
N ILE A 30 -0.46 -5.08 4.58
CA ILE A 30 -0.39 -4.24 5.78
C ILE A 30 -1.65 -3.38 5.83
N GLU A 31 -2.42 -3.51 6.91
CA GLU A 31 -3.53 -2.61 7.19
C GLU A 31 -3.00 -1.34 7.87
N SER A 32 -3.09 -0.21 7.16
CA SER A 32 -2.52 1.06 7.57
C SER A 32 -3.42 2.22 7.10
N PRO A 33 -3.50 3.33 7.88
CA PRO A 33 -2.86 3.56 9.17
C PRO A 33 -3.55 2.85 10.35
N GLY A 34 -3.12 3.16 11.57
CA GLY A 34 -3.81 2.70 12.77
C GLY A 34 -5.32 3.01 12.71
N ASN A 35 -6.13 2.07 13.19
CA ASN A 35 -7.60 2.00 13.05
C ASN A 35 -8.15 1.54 11.69
N VAL A 36 -7.30 1.16 10.74
CA VAL A 36 -7.74 0.44 9.54
C VAL A 36 -7.83 -1.07 9.81
N GLY A 37 -8.97 -1.69 9.52
CA GLY A 37 -9.16 -3.14 9.61
C GLY A 37 -8.96 -3.70 11.02
N PHE A 38 -7.91 -4.50 11.22
CA PHE A 38 -7.47 -5.05 12.49
C PHE A 38 -6.36 -4.23 13.18
N SER A 39 -5.77 -3.24 12.52
CA SER A 39 -4.81 -2.33 13.15
C SER A 39 -5.51 -1.48 14.22
N ARG A 40 -4.92 -1.40 15.42
CA ARG A 40 -5.49 -0.68 16.58
C ARG A 40 -4.49 0.33 17.13
N VAL A 41 -4.99 1.46 17.60
CA VAL A 41 -4.19 2.45 18.35
C VAL A 41 -4.73 2.58 19.77
N ASN A 42 -3.83 2.67 20.75
CA ASN A 42 -4.21 2.82 22.15
C ASN A 42 -4.58 4.26 22.52
N LYS A 43 -4.28 5.26 21.67
CA LYS A 43 -4.63 6.67 21.88
C LYS A 43 -5.32 7.20 20.62
N THR A 44 -6.57 7.63 20.75
CA THR A 44 -7.48 7.95 19.63
C THR A 44 -7.48 9.41 19.19
N ASN A 45 -6.67 10.28 19.80
CA ASN A 45 -6.87 11.74 19.72
C ASN A 45 -5.83 12.55 18.92
N HIS A 46 -5.11 11.94 17.98
CA HIS A 46 -4.28 12.72 17.07
C HIS A 46 -4.66 12.47 15.61
N ALA A 47 -5.05 13.56 14.93
CA ALA A 47 -5.02 13.59 13.48
C ALA A 47 -3.59 13.24 13.03
N ILE A 48 -3.47 12.22 12.19
CA ILE A 48 -2.21 11.80 11.60
C ILE A 48 -2.15 12.28 10.16
N ASN A 49 -0.97 12.69 9.71
CA ASN A 49 -0.71 13.10 8.33
C ASN A 49 0.08 12.02 7.57
N ASP A 50 0.17 12.18 6.24
CA ASP A 50 0.81 11.19 5.36
C ASP A 50 2.29 10.95 5.69
N THR A 51 3.03 11.97 6.17
CA THR A 51 4.42 11.82 6.63
C THR A 51 4.51 10.92 7.86
N GLN A 52 3.60 11.09 8.82
CA GLN A 52 3.55 10.23 10.01
C GLN A 52 3.15 8.79 9.65
N VAL A 53 2.20 8.62 8.73
CA VAL A 53 1.82 7.29 8.21
C VAL A 53 3.00 6.59 7.55
N ALA A 54 3.77 7.29 6.73
CA ALA A 54 4.98 6.75 6.11
C ALA A 54 6.04 6.32 7.13
N ALA A 55 6.30 7.14 8.15
CA ALA A 55 7.25 6.78 9.20
C ALA A 55 6.80 5.53 9.99
N MET A 56 5.49 5.42 10.29
CA MET A 56 4.93 4.23 10.94
C MET A 56 5.01 2.98 10.06
N ASN A 57 4.73 3.10 8.77
CA ASN A 57 4.81 1.99 7.81
C ASN A 57 6.27 1.53 7.58
N MET A 58 7.21 2.47 7.46
CA MET A 58 8.64 2.16 7.37
C MET A 58 9.10 1.38 8.60
N ARG A 59 8.73 1.83 9.80
CA ARG A 59 9.05 1.14 11.05
C ARG A 59 8.42 -0.26 11.11
N ALA A 60 7.16 -0.39 10.70
CA ALA A 60 6.49 -1.70 10.68
C ALA A 60 7.20 -2.68 9.75
N LEU A 61 7.63 -2.20 8.57
CA LEU A 61 8.39 -3.01 7.61
C LEU A 61 9.78 -3.38 8.15
N GLU A 62 10.48 -2.45 8.77
CA GLU A 62 11.77 -2.69 9.41
C GLU A 62 11.66 -3.74 10.52
N GLU A 63 10.69 -3.62 11.43
CA GLU A 63 10.48 -4.61 12.48
C GLU A 63 10.05 -5.96 11.91
N PHE A 64 9.25 -5.98 10.85
CA PHE A 64 8.90 -7.22 10.15
C PHE A 64 10.15 -7.92 9.62
N MET A 65 11.03 -7.17 8.93
CA MET A 65 12.21 -7.74 8.28
C MET A 65 13.34 -8.09 9.24
N THR A 66 13.48 -7.37 10.35
CA THR A 66 14.62 -7.55 11.28
C THR A 66 14.29 -8.36 12.53
N ARG A 67 13.03 -8.31 13.00
CA ARG A 67 12.61 -8.96 14.25
C ARG A 67 11.67 -10.13 14.03
N VAL A 68 10.65 -9.97 13.20
CA VAL A 68 9.60 -10.99 13.02
C VAL A 68 10.04 -12.08 12.04
N HIS A 69 10.58 -11.68 10.88
CA HIS A 69 11.08 -12.58 9.85
C HIS A 69 12.44 -12.13 9.29
N PRO A 70 13.53 -12.26 10.08
CA PRO A 70 14.91 -11.93 9.69
C PRO A 70 15.36 -12.46 8.33
N ARG A 71 14.79 -13.59 7.90
CA ARG A 71 15.09 -14.23 6.60
C ARG A 71 14.78 -13.37 5.37
N TYR A 72 14.00 -12.30 5.51
CA TYR A 72 13.66 -11.39 4.40
C TYR A 72 14.53 -10.12 4.34
N VAL A 73 15.39 -9.85 5.34
CA VAL A 73 16.15 -8.59 5.43
C VAL A 73 17.10 -8.34 4.25
N ASN A 74 17.51 -9.39 3.53
CA ASN A 74 18.39 -9.30 2.36
C ASN A 74 17.68 -9.65 1.04
N ARG A 75 16.34 -9.66 1.03
CA ARG A 75 15.57 -9.93 -0.18
C ARG A 75 15.27 -8.63 -0.91
N ASP A 76 15.30 -8.72 -2.23
CA ASP A 76 14.71 -7.71 -3.10
C ASP A 76 13.25 -7.49 -2.68
N PHE A 77 12.88 -6.23 -2.53
CA PHE A 77 11.51 -5.87 -2.18
C PHE A 77 11.01 -4.67 -2.98
N PHE A 78 9.69 -4.65 -3.13
CA PHE A 78 8.94 -3.64 -3.87
C PHE A 78 7.78 -3.16 -3.01
N ILE A 79 7.32 -1.94 -3.26
CA ILE A 79 6.14 -1.38 -2.58
C ILE A 79 5.04 -1.17 -3.61
N THR A 80 3.88 -1.76 -3.35
CA THR A 80 2.75 -1.72 -4.28
C THR A 80 1.45 -1.32 -3.60
N GLY A 81 0.54 -0.71 -4.35
CA GLY A 81 -0.78 -0.33 -3.84
C GLY A 81 -1.65 0.39 -4.87
N GLU A 82 -2.89 0.68 -4.48
CA GLU A 82 -3.90 1.26 -5.37
C GLU A 82 -4.53 2.53 -4.77
N SER A 83 -5.10 3.39 -5.64
CA SER A 83 -5.93 4.52 -5.23
C SER A 83 -5.14 5.54 -4.42
N TYR A 84 -5.52 5.83 -3.16
CA TYR A 84 -4.79 6.76 -2.29
C TYR A 84 -3.37 6.27 -1.95
N ALA A 85 -3.03 5.01 -2.24
CA ALA A 85 -1.64 4.57 -2.22
C ALA A 85 -0.74 5.36 -3.17
N GLY A 86 -1.30 6.05 -4.17
CA GLY A 86 -0.60 7.06 -4.97
C GLY A 86 0.01 8.20 -4.16
N THR A 87 -0.53 8.48 -2.97
CA THR A 87 0.08 9.37 -1.97
C THR A 87 0.92 8.58 -0.97
N TYR A 88 0.43 7.46 -0.42
CA TYR A 88 1.17 6.72 0.62
C TYR A 88 2.52 6.17 0.15
N ILE A 89 2.61 5.65 -1.07
CA ILE A 89 3.80 4.96 -1.58
C ILE A 89 4.96 5.92 -1.81
N PRO A 90 4.78 7.10 -2.43
CA PRO A 90 5.85 8.09 -2.51
C PRO A 90 6.37 8.55 -1.14
N TYR A 91 5.48 8.85 -0.18
CA TYR A 91 5.90 9.24 1.17
C TYR A 91 6.68 8.12 1.88
N LEU A 92 6.21 6.86 1.78
CA LEU A 92 6.91 5.71 2.33
C LEU A 92 8.27 5.47 1.65
N THR A 93 8.34 5.69 0.34
CA THR A 93 9.60 5.57 -0.42
C THR A 93 10.63 6.57 0.07
N VAL A 94 10.24 7.83 0.26
CA VAL A 94 11.13 8.85 0.84
C VAL A 94 11.58 8.43 2.24
N ALA A 95 10.65 7.97 3.09
CA ALA A 95 11.00 7.51 4.43
C ALA A 95 12.05 6.38 4.41
N ILE A 96 11.88 5.37 3.54
CA ILE A 96 12.83 4.26 3.39
C ILE A 96 14.19 4.74 2.90
N LEU A 97 14.23 5.60 1.87
CA LEU A 97 15.50 6.11 1.36
C LEU A 97 16.26 6.93 2.41
N THR A 98 15.56 7.81 3.12
CA THR A 98 16.15 8.53 4.27
C THR A 98 16.57 7.57 5.39
N GLY A 99 15.78 6.53 5.62
CA GLY A 99 16.07 5.47 6.60
C GLY A 99 17.33 4.67 6.26
N LEU A 100 17.59 4.43 4.97
CA LEU A 100 18.81 3.81 4.49
C LEU A 100 20.03 4.73 4.70
N GLU A 101 19.89 6.02 4.37
CA GLU A 101 20.96 7.01 4.53
C GLU A 101 21.38 7.20 5.99
N ASN A 102 20.43 7.19 6.92
CA ASN A 102 20.68 7.43 8.35
C ASN A 102 20.85 6.13 9.17
N GLY A 103 20.75 4.96 8.55
CA GLY A 103 20.90 3.65 9.20
C GLY A 103 19.72 3.20 10.07
N THR A 104 18.51 3.76 9.88
CA THR A 104 17.29 3.34 10.58
C THR A 104 16.41 2.36 9.79
N PHE A 105 16.79 2.03 8.56
CA PHE A 105 16.19 0.96 7.76
C PHE A 105 17.29 0.02 7.25
N THR A 106 17.15 -1.28 7.49
CA THR A 106 18.26 -2.24 7.30
C THR A 106 18.33 -2.81 5.88
N ASN A 107 17.18 -3.04 5.23
CA ASN A 107 17.17 -3.72 3.93
C ASN A 107 17.49 -2.75 2.76
N ALA A 108 18.75 -2.74 2.31
CA ALA A 108 19.20 -1.94 1.18
C ALA A 108 18.76 -2.47 -0.20
N ASN A 109 18.09 -3.63 -0.29
CA ASN A 109 17.65 -4.22 -1.55
C ASN A 109 16.27 -3.71 -2.01
N PHE A 110 15.99 -2.42 -1.79
CA PHE A 110 14.79 -1.79 -2.31
C PHE A 110 14.90 -1.62 -3.83
N LYS A 111 13.95 -2.18 -4.59
CA LYS A 111 14.03 -2.23 -6.07
C LYS A 111 13.04 -1.33 -6.79
N GLY A 112 11.95 -0.91 -6.15
CA GLY A 112 11.03 0.05 -6.75
C GLY A 112 9.60 -0.03 -6.25
N ILE A 113 8.74 0.67 -6.97
CA ILE A 113 7.33 0.84 -6.64
C ILE A 113 6.42 0.53 -7.83
N ALA A 114 5.19 0.10 -7.55
CA ALA A 114 4.13 0.00 -8.54
C ALA A 114 2.81 0.52 -7.96
N MET A 115 2.10 1.38 -8.69
CA MET A 115 0.88 2.01 -8.19
C MET A 115 -0.25 1.86 -9.21
N GLY A 116 -1.34 1.21 -8.81
CA GLY A 116 -2.55 1.06 -9.63
C GLY A 116 -3.50 2.24 -9.42
N ASN A 117 -4.07 2.79 -10.50
CA ASN A 117 -5.11 3.81 -10.46
C ASN A 117 -4.85 4.92 -9.42
N ALA A 118 -3.61 5.41 -9.41
CA ALA A 118 -3.04 6.15 -8.30
C ALA A 118 -3.54 7.61 -8.23
N ALA A 119 -3.94 8.05 -7.02
CA ALA A 119 -4.22 9.44 -6.72
C ALA A 119 -2.90 10.18 -6.40
N MET A 120 -2.27 10.73 -7.44
CA MET A 120 -0.92 11.34 -7.35
C MET A 120 -0.96 12.86 -7.15
N ASP A 121 -1.99 13.52 -7.67
CA ASP A 121 -2.10 14.99 -7.67
C ASP A 121 -3.56 15.46 -7.64
N GLY A 122 -3.77 16.77 -7.58
CA GLY A 122 -5.13 17.33 -7.59
C GLY A 122 -5.90 17.03 -8.88
N PHE A 123 -5.20 16.94 -10.01
CA PHE A 123 -5.81 16.73 -11.33
C PHE A 123 -6.39 15.31 -11.47
N SER A 124 -5.57 14.29 -11.18
CA SER A 124 -5.96 12.87 -11.13
C SER A 124 -7.10 12.59 -10.15
N ARG A 125 -7.22 13.41 -9.10
CA ARG A 125 -8.28 13.27 -8.08
C ARG A 125 -9.60 13.95 -8.44
N THR A 126 -9.62 14.91 -9.36
CA THR A 126 -10.80 15.76 -9.58
C THR A 126 -11.18 15.86 -11.06
N ILE A 127 -10.33 16.44 -11.88
CA ILE A 127 -10.65 16.74 -13.28
C ILE A 127 -10.61 15.50 -14.15
N ALA A 128 -9.60 14.64 -14.00
CA ALA A 128 -9.49 13.45 -14.84
C ALA A 128 -10.69 12.49 -14.71
N PRO A 129 -11.20 12.18 -13.50
CA PRO A 129 -12.43 11.38 -13.36
C PRO A 129 -13.66 12.02 -14.01
N LEU A 130 -13.82 13.36 -13.92
CA LEU A 130 -14.93 14.06 -14.55
C LEU A 130 -14.88 13.98 -16.08
N LEU A 131 -13.69 14.18 -16.67
CA LEU A 131 -13.48 14.04 -18.11
C LEU A 131 -13.75 12.60 -18.59
N GLN A 132 -13.30 11.60 -17.81
CA GLN A 132 -13.58 10.20 -18.08
C GLN A 132 -15.09 9.93 -18.10
N LEU A 133 -15.82 10.35 -17.06
CA LEU A 133 -17.27 10.15 -16.96
C LEU A 133 -18.02 10.84 -18.11
N TRP A 134 -17.60 12.05 -18.49
CA TRP A 134 -18.16 12.76 -19.64
C TRP A 134 -17.91 12.00 -20.95
N SER A 135 -16.68 11.52 -21.17
CA SER A 135 -16.32 10.76 -22.39
C SER A 135 -17.08 9.42 -22.51
N MET A 136 -17.47 8.83 -21.38
CA MET A 136 -18.26 7.60 -21.30
C MET A 136 -19.78 7.85 -21.39
N GLY A 137 -20.21 9.10 -21.58
CA GLY A 137 -21.63 9.47 -21.61
C GLY A 137 -22.35 9.28 -20.27
N SER A 138 -21.60 9.12 -19.17
CA SER A 138 -22.16 8.97 -17.81
C SER A 138 -22.60 10.29 -17.19
N ILE A 139 -22.21 11.42 -17.82
CA ILE A 139 -22.68 12.77 -17.47
C ILE A 139 -23.44 13.32 -18.68
N PRO A 140 -24.67 13.85 -18.49
CA PRO A 140 -25.46 14.40 -19.59
C PRO A 140 -24.72 15.49 -20.37
N GLN A 141 -24.83 15.48 -21.70
CA GLN A 141 -24.37 16.56 -22.57
C GLN A 141 -25.44 17.65 -22.72
N LYS A 142 -25.98 18.13 -21.60
CA LYS A 142 -27.19 18.97 -21.52
C LYS A 142 -28.46 18.34 -22.11
#